data_AF-A0A932LI10-F1
#
_entry.id   AF-A0A932LI10-F1
#
_cell.length_a   1.000
_cell.length_b   1.000
_cell.length_c   1.000
_cell.angle_alpha   90.00
_cell.angle_beta   90.00
_cell.angle_gamma   90.00
#
_symmetry.space_group_name_H-M   'P 1'
#
loop_
_entity.id
_entity.type
_entity.pdbx_description
1 polymer ?
#
loop_
_entity_poly.entity_id
_entity_poly.type
_entity_poly.pdbx_seq_one_letter_code
_entity_poly.pdbx_strand_id
1 'polypeptide(L)'
;RGMLVLNPEWLGMGQLSGDGYRHGRMNQLDLCGTSGLGPFYLAMSRGLDVLLALEHADPERVAVSGLSGGGWQTIIISSLDTRVKLTDPVAGYSSFRTRVRHFSDLGDSEQTPCDLATVADYAQLTALMAPRPTLLTFNAKDDCCFAADHALPPLLDAARPIFQLYGKELNLRWHVNHHPGNHNFDRENREAFYRMLGDFFCTDDKSYSSFEIPSEMELKTKEEVAIELPAENANFQTLAMELSQDLPRTPEVPSDATAFGVWRQANRAKLREVVRAKQYAVQGETVHSEENDGVTATCWRLKVGDAWTVPAVELVRGEPKGTVIHVADAGRASVADEAGKLVADGMRVLAVDPFYFGESKIAQKDYLFALLLATVGDRALGIQASQLAAIARWTQSRGKSGLATIAATGPRSSTIALVAAGLEDRAIGGVRLRGSLGSLKEVIEKNNWSFEQAPELFCFGLLEAFDIPQLAALVAPRPVKFETSSAAGGSQ
;
A
#
# COMPACT_ATOMS: atom_id res chain seq x y z
N ARG A 1 -5.42 -32.28 24.52
CA ARG A 1 -6.55 -32.73 23.68
C ARG A 1 -6.14 -33.70 22.55
N GLY A 2 -4.92 -34.26 22.54
CA GLY A 2 -4.49 -35.19 21.49
C GLY A 2 -4.27 -34.56 20.11
N MET A 3 -4.02 -33.25 20.06
CA MET A 3 -3.82 -32.49 18.82
C MET A 3 -2.37 -32.04 18.73
N LEU A 4 -1.81 -32.11 17.52
CA LEU A 4 -0.55 -31.44 17.21
C LEU A 4 -0.84 -29.97 16.94
N VAL A 5 -0.05 -29.07 17.54
CA VAL A 5 -0.20 -27.62 17.38
C VAL A 5 1.13 -27.05 16.93
N LEU A 6 1.11 -26.33 15.80
CA LEU A 6 2.23 -25.53 15.33
C LEU A 6 1.85 -24.06 15.46
N ASN A 7 2.73 -23.27 16.07
CA ASN A 7 2.62 -21.81 16.11
C ASN A 7 3.85 -21.22 15.38
N PRO A 8 3.74 -20.92 14.08
CA PRO A 8 4.84 -20.31 13.34
C PRO A 8 4.97 -18.83 13.71
N GLU A 9 6.21 -18.34 13.82
CA GLU A 9 6.48 -16.93 14.07
C GLU A 9 5.94 -16.05 12.92
N TRP A 10 5.39 -14.89 13.26
CA TRP A 10 4.84 -13.95 12.29
C TRP A 10 5.87 -12.86 11.96
N LEU A 11 6.06 -12.57 10.67
CA LEU A 11 6.97 -11.51 10.22
C LEU A 11 6.56 -10.18 10.85
N GLY A 12 7.48 -9.52 11.54
CA GLY A 12 7.24 -8.29 12.30
C GLY A 12 6.94 -8.53 13.79
N MET A 13 6.80 -9.78 14.23
CA MET A 13 6.51 -10.15 15.62
C MET A 13 7.52 -11.14 16.19
N GLY A 14 7.48 -11.31 17.52
CA GLY A 14 8.31 -12.28 18.26
C GLY A 14 9.78 -12.26 17.85
N GLN A 15 10.31 -13.40 17.41
CA GLN A 15 11.70 -13.54 16.95
C GLN A 15 11.99 -12.85 15.60
N LEU A 16 10.95 -12.60 14.81
CA LEU A 16 11.01 -11.88 13.53
C LEU A 16 10.57 -10.42 13.68
N SER A 17 10.76 -9.81 14.85
CA SER A 17 10.44 -8.40 15.14
C SER A 17 11.55 -7.41 14.75
N GLY A 18 12.65 -7.92 14.18
CA GLY A 18 13.75 -7.10 13.70
C GLY A 18 13.32 -6.14 12.59
N ASP A 19 14.05 -5.04 12.46
CA ASP A 19 13.72 -3.94 11.55
C ASP A 19 13.45 -4.40 10.10
N GLY A 20 14.19 -5.40 9.60
CA GLY A 20 14.02 -5.99 8.26
C GLY A 20 12.66 -6.64 7.99
N TYR A 21 11.89 -6.94 9.03
CA TYR A 21 10.60 -7.62 8.95
C TYR A 21 9.40 -6.70 9.27
N ARG A 22 9.63 -5.40 9.47
CA ARG A 22 8.52 -4.44 9.62
C ARG A 22 7.59 -4.50 8.42
N HIS A 23 6.28 -4.50 8.66
CA HIS A 23 5.27 -4.74 7.63
C HIS A 23 5.39 -3.78 6.45
N GLY A 24 5.55 -2.48 6.68
CA GLY A 24 5.75 -1.49 5.61
C GLY A 24 7.02 -1.69 4.76
N ARG A 25 7.97 -2.56 5.15
CA ARG A 25 9.11 -2.93 4.29
C ARG A 25 8.76 -3.96 3.23
N MET A 26 7.66 -4.72 3.39
CA MET A 26 7.24 -5.69 2.39
C MET A 26 7.00 -5.04 1.02
N ASN A 27 6.60 -3.76 0.99
CA ASN A 27 6.33 -3.03 -0.24
C ASN A 27 7.59 -2.72 -1.07
N GLN A 28 8.79 -2.90 -0.50
CA GLN A 28 10.03 -2.92 -1.29
C GLN A 28 10.01 -4.03 -2.35
N LEU A 29 9.37 -5.17 -2.04
CA LEU A 29 9.12 -6.23 -3.00
C LEU A 29 8.12 -5.78 -4.08
N ASP A 30 7.06 -5.07 -3.69
CA ASP A 30 6.04 -4.56 -4.62
C ASP A 30 6.68 -3.63 -5.65
N LEU A 31 7.60 -2.75 -5.24
CA LEU A 31 8.38 -1.89 -6.14
C LEU A 31 9.11 -2.71 -7.22
N CYS A 32 9.66 -3.87 -6.85
CA CYS A 32 10.33 -4.82 -7.75
C CYS A 32 9.35 -5.69 -8.57
N GLY A 33 8.03 -5.47 -8.47
CA GLY A 33 7.02 -6.24 -9.21
C GLY A 33 6.69 -7.61 -8.59
N THR A 34 7.14 -7.86 -7.36
CA THR A 34 6.85 -9.09 -6.62
C THR A 34 5.97 -8.78 -5.43
N SER A 35 4.86 -9.49 -5.24
CA SER A 35 3.97 -9.20 -4.12
C SER A 35 4.66 -9.34 -2.77
N GLY A 36 4.66 -8.27 -1.99
CA GLY A 36 5.15 -8.29 -0.60
C GLY A 36 4.39 -9.27 0.29
N LEU A 37 3.18 -9.68 -0.12
CA LEU A 37 2.38 -10.69 0.59
C LEU A 37 2.94 -12.11 0.43
N GLY A 38 3.75 -12.35 -0.61
CA GLY A 38 4.33 -13.65 -0.93
C GLY A 38 5.04 -14.33 0.24
N PRO A 39 6.00 -13.66 0.92
CA PRO A 39 6.67 -14.22 2.09
C PRO A 39 5.73 -14.67 3.22
N PHE A 40 4.66 -13.91 3.52
CA PHE A 40 3.68 -14.32 4.54
C PHE A 40 2.95 -15.60 4.12
N TYR A 41 2.44 -15.65 2.89
CA TYR A 41 1.73 -16.82 2.38
C TYR A 41 2.62 -18.07 2.35
N LEU A 42 3.86 -17.92 1.87
CA LEU A 42 4.82 -19.02 1.82
C LEU A 42 5.17 -19.52 3.22
N ALA A 43 5.39 -18.62 4.20
CA ALA A 43 5.65 -19.01 5.57
C ALA A 43 4.50 -19.84 6.16
N MET A 44 3.25 -19.42 5.95
CA MET A 44 2.06 -20.18 6.40
C MET A 44 1.94 -21.53 5.69
N SER A 45 2.08 -21.56 4.36
CA SER A 45 1.94 -22.77 3.56
C SER A 45 3.04 -23.80 3.86
N ARG A 46 4.28 -23.36 4.12
CA ARG A 46 5.38 -24.22 4.59
C ARG A 46 5.21 -24.65 6.04
N GLY A 47 4.60 -23.81 6.89
CA GLY A 47 4.17 -24.23 8.22
C GLY A 47 3.24 -25.43 8.17
N LEU A 48 2.28 -25.44 7.24
CA LEU A 48 1.41 -26.60 7.01
C LEU A 48 2.20 -27.83 6.52
N ASP A 49 3.23 -27.68 5.67
CA ASP A 49 4.10 -28.80 5.28
C ASP A 49 4.78 -29.43 6.51
N VAL A 50 5.34 -28.61 7.40
CA VAL A 50 6.00 -29.07 8.63
C VAL A 50 5.01 -29.77 9.55
N LEU A 51 3.85 -29.14 9.81
CA LEU A 51 2.82 -29.71 10.68
C LEU A 51 2.33 -31.06 10.17
N LEU A 52 2.08 -31.19 8.86
CA LEU A 52 1.56 -32.41 8.24
C LEU A 52 2.61 -33.51 8.05
N ALA A 53 3.89 -33.18 8.18
CA ALA A 53 4.98 -34.16 8.17
C ALA A 53 5.21 -34.81 9.54
N LEU A 54 4.62 -34.30 10.62
CA LEU A 54 4.77 -34.87 11.97
C LEU A 54 4.14 -36.27 12.06
N GLU A 55 4.77 -37.14 12.83
CA GLU A 55 4.21 -38.45 13.15
C GLU A 55 2.85 -38.28 13.82
N HIS A 56 1.84 -39.00 13.33
CA HIS A 56 0.44 -38.92 13.77
C HIS A 56 -0.34 -37.66 13.33
N ALA A 57 0.20 -36.81 12.45
CA ALA A 57 -0.59 -35.77 11.80
C ALA A 57 -1.65 -36.40 10.89
N ASP A 58 -2.87 -35.86 10.95
CA ASP A 58 -3.99 -36.28 10.09
C ASP A 58 -4.30 -35.19 9.07
N PRO A 59 -3.99 -35.39 7.77
CA PRO A 59 -4.23 -34.40 6.73
C PRO A 59 -5.72 -34.13 6.46
N GLU A 60 -6.62 -34.96 6.96
CA GLU A 60 -8.08 -34.76 6.86
C GLU A 60 -8.67 -34.00 8.06
N ARG A 61 -7.87 -33.68 9.08
CA ARG A 61 -8.29 -32.95 10.29
C ARG A 61 -7.35 -31.79 10.63
N VAL A 62 -7.26 -30.84 9.70
CA VAL A 62 -6.40 -29.65 9.82
C VAL A 62 -7.24 -28.42 10.15
N ALA A 63 -7.00 -27.80 11.30
CA ALA A 63 -7.61 -26.54 11.68
C ALA A 63 -6.60 -25.40 11.76
N VAL A 64 -7.02 -24.19 11.38
CA VAL A 64 -6.23 -22.96 11.55
C VAL A 64 -7.07 -21.92 12.27
N SER A 65 -6.48 -21.27 13.27
CA SER A 65 -7.09 -20.20 14.07
C SER A 65 -6.02 -19.22 14.54
N GLY A 66 -6.41 -17.97 14.77
CA GLY A 66 -5.50 -16.93 15.24
C GLY A 66 -6.24 -15.61 15.48
N LEU A 67 -5.70 -14.79 16.37
CA LEU A 67 -6.22 -13.47 16.75
C LEU A 67 -5.59 -12.35 15.92
N SER A 68 -6.38 -11.35 15.50
CA SER A 68 -5.86 -10.12 14.89
C SER A 68 -5.11 -10.37 13.58
N GLY A 69 -3.82 -10.01 13.49
CA GLY A 69 -2.95 -10.44 12.39
C GLY A 69 -2.96 -11.97 12.18
N GLY A 70 -3.07 -12.76 13.24
CA GLY A 70 -3.28 -14.21 13.16
C GLY A 70 -4.65 -14.59 12.57
N GLY A 71 -5.68 -13.79 12.79
CA GLY A 71 -7.00 -13.97 12.18
C GLY A 71 -7.00 -13.63 10.71
N TRP A 72 -6.27 -12.58 10.32
CA TRP A 72 -5.98 -12.27 8.92
C TRP A 72 -5.20 -13.42 8.24
N GLN A 73 -4.12 -13.89 8.86
CA GLN A 73 -3.35 -15.05 8.39
C GLN A 73 -4.25 -16.26 8.19
N THR A 74 -5.10 -16.54 9.17
CA THR A 74 -6.06 -17.65 9.15
C THR A 74 -6.96 -17.58 7.93
N ILE A 75 -7.61 -16.44 7.63
CA ILE A 75 -8.50 -16.36 6.47
C ILE A 75 -7.74 -16.41 5.14
N ILE A 76 -6.55 -15.81 5.05
CA ILE A 76 -5.73 -15.84 3.84
C ILE A 76 -5.30 -17.27 3.51
N ILE A 77 -4.68 -17.98 4.46
CA ILE A 77 -4.22 -19.35 4.19
C ILE A 77 -5.41 -20.30 4.00
N SER A 78 -6.48 -20.17 4.78
CA SER A 78 -7.60 -21.10 4.71
C SER A 78 -8.37 -20.97 3.39
N SER A 79 -8.53 -19.75 2.86
CA SER A 79 -9.24 -19.51 1.61
C SER A 79 -8.48 -19.98 0.36
N LEU A 80 -7.14 -20.04 0.44
CA LEU A 80 -6.27 -20.36 -0.70
C LEU A 80 -5.66 -21.78 -0.64
N ASP A 81 -5.48 -22.35 0.55
CA ASP A 81 -4.89 -23.67 0.76
C ASP A 81 -5.95 -24.68 1.25
N THR A 82 -6.34 -25.60 0.37
CA THR A 82 -7.39 -26.58 0.63
C THR A 82 -6.99 -27.68 1.62
N ARG A 83 -5.74 -27.70 2.09
CA ARG A 83 -5.32 -28.58 3.19
C ARG A 83 -5.96 -28.16 4.50
N VAL A 84 -6.29 -26.87 4.68
CA VAL A 84 -7.06 -26.41 5.83
C VAL A 84 -8.50 -26.90 5.71
N LYS A 85 -8.95 -27.73 6.65
CA LYS A 85 -10.27 -28.36 6.66
C LYS A 85 -11.27 -27.64 7.55
N LEU A 86 -10.79 -26.90 8.55
CA LEU A 86 -11.59 -26.09 9.47
C LEU A 86 -10.88 -24.77 9.74
N THR A 87 -11.61 -23.66 9.75
CA THR A 87 -11.04 -22.33 10.00
C THR A 87 -11.77 -21.59 11.11
N ASP A 88 -11.03 -20.87 11.94
CA ASP A 88 -11.56 -19.92 12.92
C ASP A 88 -10.71 -18.66 13.00
N PRO A 89 -10.85 -17.71 12.06
CA PRO A 89 -10.22 -16.41 12.19
C PRO A 89 -10.90 -15.59 13.30
N VAL A 90 -10.11 -15.08 14.23
CA VAL A 90 -10.57 -14.34 15.41
C VAL A 90 -10.21 -12.87 15.28
N ALA A 91 -11.21 -11.99 15.22
CA ALA A 91 -11.08 -10.52 15.22
C ALA A 91 -9.88 -10.01 14.41
N GLY A 92 -9.78 -10.43 13.14
CA GLY A 92 -8.56 -10.22 12.33
C GLY A 92 -8.75 -9.58 10.97
N TYR A 93 -9.99 -9.41 10.52
CA TYR A 93 -10.25 -8.80 9.22
C TYR A 93 -11.69 -8.29 9.12
N SER A 94 -11.88 -7.28 8.27
CA SER A 94 -13.19 -6.81 7.81
C SER A 94 -13.12 -6.47 6.32
N SER A 95 -14.28 -6.40 5.67
CA SER A 95 -14.35 -6.11 4.23
C SER A 95 -13.74 -4.75 3.89
N PHE A 96 -13.16 -4.57 2.70
CA PHE A 96 -12.65 -3.26 2.28
C PHE A 96 -13.74 -2.18 2.28
N ARG A 97 -14.99 -2.57 1.99
CA ARG A 97 -16.17 -1.68 2.13
C ARG A 97 -16.41 -1.24 3.58
N THR A 98 -16.09 -2.09 4.56
CA THR A 98 -16.12 -1.75 5.99
C THR A 98 -14.98 -0.79 6.31
N ARG A 99 -13.75 -1.09 5.87
CA ARG A 99 -12.54 -0.29 6.15
C ARG A 99 -12.65 1.16 5.67
N VAL A 100 -13.28 1.42 4.52
CA VAL A 100 -13.53 2.79 4.02
C VAL A 100 -14.55 3.58 4.85
N ARG A 101 -15.29 2.94 5.77
CA ARG A 101 -16.29 3.58 6.65
C ARG A 101 -15.88 3.58 8.12
N HIS A 102 -15.06 2.63 8.53
CA HIS A 102 -14.59 2.43 9.90
C HIS A 102 -13.07 2.52 9.94
N PHE A 103 -12.53 3.72 10.18
CA PHE A 103 -11.09 3.98 10.09
C PHE A 103 -10.26 3.34 11.22
N SER A 104 -10.90 2.68 12.18
CA SER A 104 -10.24 1.74 13.10
C SER A 104 -9.64 0.55 12.34
N ASP A 105 -10.24 0.16 11.21
CA ASP A 105 -9.98 -1.09 10.51
C ASP A 105 -9.11 -0.93 9.25
N LEU A 106 -8.52 0.25 9.00
CA LEU A 106 -7.77 0.49 7.75
C LEU A 106 -6.72 -0.60 7.48
N GLY A 107 -6.01 -1.04 8.54
CA GLY A 107 -5.07 -2.17 8.55
C GLY A 107 -3.77 -1.92 7.79
N ASP A 108 -2.77 -2.75 8.09
CA ASP A 108 -1.40 -2.55 7.63
C ASP A 108 -1.15 -3.13 6.22
N SER A 109 0.10 -3.08 5.75
CA SER A 109 0.48 -3.36 4.35
C SER A 109 0.11 -4.78 3.90
N GLU A 110 0.21 -5.78 4.78
CA GLU A 110 -0.17 -7.15 4.52
C GLU A 110 -1.69 -7.34 4.47
N GLN A 111 -2.43 -6.51 5.19
CA GLN A 111 -3.89 -6.54 5.22
C GLN A 111 -4.53 -5.72 4.08
N THR A 112 -3.76 -4.88 3.41
CA THR A 112 -4.20 -4.03 2.30
C THR A 112 -3.30 -4.20 1.06
N PRO A 113 -3.12 -5.46 0.59
CA PRO A 113 -2.20 -5.74 -0.50
C PRO A 113 -2.67 -5.09 -1.82
N CYS A 114 -1.70 -4.63 -2.60
CA CYS A 114 -1.92 -3.97 -3.88
C CYS A 114 -2.81 -4.82 -4.81
N ASP A 115 -3.77 -4.18 -5.48
CA ASP A 115 -4.72 -4.78 -6.42
C ASP A 115 -5.69 -5.83 -5.85
N LEU A 116 -5.66 -6.21 -4.57
CA LEU A 116 -6.53 -7.28 -4.06
C LEU A 116 -8.01 -6.98 -4.28
N ALA A 117 -8.48 -5.75 -4.01
CA ALA A 117 -9.87 -5.37 -4.20
C ALA A 117 -10.29 -5.23 -5.68
N THR A 118 -9.37 -5.45 -6.63
CA THR A 118 -9.72 -5.59 -8.06
C THR A 118 -10.22 -6.99 -8.40
N VAL A 119 -9.92 -7.98 -7.55
CA VAL A 119 -10.27 -9.40 -7.78
C VAL A 119 -11.11 -10.00 -6.66
N ALA A 120 -10.92 -9.57 -5.40
CA ALA A 120 -11.62 -10.09 -4.24
C ALA A 120 -11.66 -9.09 -3.07
N ASP A 121 -12.70 -9.18 -2.25
CA ASP A 121 -12.73 -8.63 -0.90
C ASP A 121 -12.53 -9.78 0.11
N TYR A 122 -12.19 -9.46 1.36
CA TYR A 122 -12.17 -10.43 2.45
C TYR A 122 -13.52 -11.14 2.61
N ALA A 123 -14.63 -10.48 2.28
CA ALA A 123 -15.95 -11.10 2.26
C ALA A 123 -16.03 -12.28 1.26
N GLN A 124 -15.40 -12.17 0.09
CA GLN A 124 -15.27 -13.30 -0.83
C GLN A 124 -14.33 -14.38 -0.29
N LEU A 125 -13.23 -14.02 0.38
CA LEU A 125 -12.36 -15.01 1.01
C LEU A 125 -13.09 -15.85 2.07
N THR A 126 -13.97 -15.24 2.86
CA THR A 126 -14.88 -15.95 3.77
C THR A 126 -15.80 -16.91 3.01
N ALA A 127 -16.36 -16.47 1.88
CA ALA A 127 -17.24 -17.30 1.07
C ALA A 127 -16.51 -18.49 0.41
N LEU A 128 -15.23 -18.34 0.04
CA LEU A 128 -14.38 -19.40 -0.51
C LEU A 128 -14.12 -20.55 0.48
N MET A 129 -14.47 -20.37 1.76
CA MET A 129 -14.40 -21.47 2.70
C MET A 129 -15.46 -22.54 2.44
N ALA A 130 -16.60 -22.20 1.84
CA ALA A 130 -17.65 -23.18 1.56
C ALA A 130 -17.12 -24.36 0.70
N PRO A 131 -17.46 -25.62 1.03
CA PRO A 131 -18.34 -26.07 2.12
C PRO A 131 -17.63 -26.36 3.46
N ARG A 132 -16.36 -26.01 3.63
CA ARG A 132 -15.55 -26.40 4.80
C ARG A 132 -16.04 -25.71 6.09
N PRO A 133 -16.06 -26.44 7.23
CA PRO A 133 -16.37 -25.86 8.54
C PRO A 133 -15.62 -24.56 8.82
N THR A 134 -16.38 -23.52 9.16
CA THR A 134 -15.90 -22.14 9.33
C THR A 134 -16.57 -21.51 10.53
N LEU A 135 -15.79 -21.10 11.51
CA LEU A 135 -16.22 -20.26 12.62
C LEU A 135 -15.69 -18.85 12.40
N LEU A 136 -16.55 -17.84 12.54
CA LEU A 136 -16.12 -16.44 12.57
C LEU A 136 -16.24 -15.93 14.00
N THR A 137 -15.11 -15.67 14.64
CA THR A 137 -15.07 -15.19 16.02
C THR A 137 -14.74 -13.71 16.06
N PHE A 138 -15.59 -12.91 16.71
CA PHE A 138 -15.41 -11.46 16.84
C PHE A 138 -15.74 -10.98 18.26
N ASN A 139 -15.24 -9.82 18.65
CA ASN A 139 -15.47 -9.26 19.99
C ASN A 139 -16.42 -8.06 19.90
N ALA A 140 -17.39 -7.98 20.81
CA ALA A 140 -18.49 -7.01 20.73
C ALA A 140 -18.06 -5.55 20.94
N LYS A 141 -16.98 -5.33 21.71
CA LYS A 141 -16.44 -4.02 22.10
C LYS A 141 -14.93 -3.99 21.83
N ASP A 142 -14.53 -4.54 20.70
CA ASP A 142 -13.12 -4.54 20.31
C ASP A 142 -12.62 -3.09 20.22
N ASP A 143 -11.71 -2.74 21.13
CA ASP A 143 -11.15 -1.40 21.30
C ASP A 143 -9.90 -1.18 20.44
N CYS A 144 -9.42 -2.24 19.77
CA CYS A 144 -8.33 -2.19 18.82
C CYS A 144 -8.86 -1.98 17.39
N CYS A 145 -9.62 -2.95 16.87
CA CYS A 145 -10.14 -3.00 15.50
C CYS A 145 -11.15 -4.14 15.32
N PHE A 146 -11.92 -4.13 14.21
CA PHE A 146 -12.82 -5.23 13.84
C PHE A 146 -13.95 -5.51 14.83
N ALA A 147 -14.54 -4.49 15.46
CA ALA A 147 -15.64 -4.74 16.37
C ALA A 147 -16.81 -5.47 15.65
N ALA A 148 -17.42 -6.43 16.35
CA ALA A 148 -18.35 -7.38 15.76
C ALA A 148 -19.55 -6.72 15.06
N ASP A 149 -19.98 -5.54 15.52
CA ASP A 149 -21.15 -4.83 15.00
C ASP A 149 -21.00 -4.39 13.53
N HIS A 150 -19.79 -4.04 13.10
CA HIS A 150 -19.51 -3.58 11.74
C HIS A 150 -18.67 -4.55 10.91
N ALA A 151 -17.80 -5.34 11.54
CA ALA A 151 -16.90 -6.24 10.82
C ALA A 151 -17.59 -7.55 10.38
N LEU A 152 -18.39 -8.17 11.25
CA LEU A 152 -18.95 -9.51 11.02
C LEU A 152 -20.12 -9.56 10.00
N PRO A 153 -21.12 -8.65 10.01
CA PRO A 153 -22.31 -8.80 9.17
C PRO A 153 -21.99 -8.90 7.66
N PRO A 154 -21.13 -8.04 7.07
CA PRO A 154 -20.79 -8.14 5.65
C PRO A 154 -20.13 -9.47 5.24
N LEU A 155 -19.38 -10.08 6.16
CA LEU A 155 -18.74 -11.38 5.92
C LEU A 155 -19.79 -12.52 5.89
N LEU A 156 -20.75 -12.49 6.82
CA LEU A 156 -21.85 -13.44 6.86
C LEU A 156 -22.77 -13.29 5.65
N ASP A 157 -23.08 -12.06 5.25
CA ASP A 157 -23.93 -11.78 4.09
C ASP A 157 -23.34 -12.34 2.79
N ALA A 158 -22.02 -12.29 2.64
CA ALA A 158 -21.31 -12.87 1.49
C ALA A 158 -21.22 -14.40 1.56
N ALA A 159 -20.95 -14.97 2.73
CA ALA A 159 -20.67 -16.40 2.87
C ALA A 159 -21.94 -17.28 2.92
N ARG A 160 -22.98 -16.85 3.63
CA ARG A 160 -24.20 -17.66 3.86
C ARG A 160 -24.83 -18.22 2.57
N PRO A 161 -25.04 -17.43 1.50
CA PRO A 161 -25.63 -17.96 0.26
C PRO A 161 -24.78 -19.04 -0.40
N ILE A 162 -23.45 -18.97 -0.27
CA ILE A 162 -22.54 -19.96 -0.86
C ILE A 162 -22.57 -21.26 -0.05
N PHE A 163 -22.57 -21.20 1.28
CA PHE A 163 -22.76 -22.40 2.10
C PHE A 163 -24.13 -23.07 1.85
N GLN A 164 -25.18 -22.28 1.64
CA GLN A 164 -26.50 -22.77 1.26
C GLN A 164 -26.50 -23.47 -0.11
N LEU A 165 -25.76 -22.95 -1.09
CA LEU A 165 -25.62 -23.58 -2.41
C LEU A 165 -25.08 -25.02 -2.31
N TYR A 166 -24.18 -25.29 -1.36
CA TYR A 166 -23.64 -26.63 -1.10
C TYR A 166 -24.52 -27.48 -0.18
N GLY A 167 -25.62 -26.95 0.37
CA GLY A 167 -26.42 -27.62 1.41
C GLY A 167 -25.64 -27.87 2.70
N LYS A 168 -24.75 -26.93 3.05
CA LYS A 168 -23.81 -27.01 4.18
C LYS A 168 -23.92 -25.80 5.11
N GLU A 169 -25.11 -25.25 5.29
CA GLU A 169 -25.39 -24.06 6.09
C GLU A 169 -24.86 -24.17 7.52
N LEU A 170 -24.95 -25.36 8.13
CA LEU A 170 -24.49 -25.61 9.50
C LEU A 170 -22.95 -25.62 9.66
N ASN A 171 -22.22 -25.62 8.53
CA ASN A 171 -20.76 -25.54 8.53
C ASN A 171 -20.27 -24.09 8.71
N LEU A 172 -21.11 -23.08 8.43
CA LEU A 172 -20.79 -21.68 8.72
C LEU A 172 -21.40 -21.28 10.05
N ARG A 173 -20.55 -20.96 11.02
CA ARG A 173 -20.94 -20.51 12.36
C ARG A 173 -20.24 -19.20 12.71
N TRP A 174 -20.75 -18.49 13.71
CA TRP A 174 -20.12 -17.30 14.25
C TRP A 174 -20.25 -17.28 15.77
N HIS A 175 -19.31 -16.61 16.42
CA HIS A 175 -19.32 -16.37 17.85
C HIS A 175 -18.95 -14.90 18.12
N VAL A 176 -19.71 -14.26 19.01
CA VAL A 176 -19.43 -12.90 19.46
C VAL A 176 -19.18 -12.93 20.96
N ASN A 177 -17.96 -12.61 21.37
CA ASN A 177 -17.63 -12.46 22.79
C ASN A 177 -18.12 -11.10 23.29
N HIS A 178 -18.96 -11.12 24.33
CA HIS A 178 -19.51 -9.91 24.95
C HIS A 178 -18.82 -9.53 26.26
N HIS A 179 -18.15 -10.49 26.91
CA HIS A 179 -17.51 -10.31 28.21
C HIS A 179 -16.13 -10.99 28.21
N PRO A 180 -15.02 -10.24 28.32
CA PRO A 180 -14.96 -8.78 28.41
C PRO A 180 -15.37 -8.06 27.12
N GLY A 181 -15.36 -8.75 25.97
CA GLY A 181 -15.71 -8.20 24.66
C GLY A 181 -14.67 -7.27 24.06
N ASN A 182 -13.49 -7.11 24.69
CA ASN A 182 -12.35 -6.37 24.15
C ASN A 182 -11.54 -7.23 23.16
N HIS A 183 -10.42 -6.71 22.64
CA HIS A 183 -9.57 -7.46 21.70
C HIS A 183 -8.91 -8.70 22.34
N ASN A 184 -9.52 -9.88 22.22
CA ASN A 184 -9.05 -11.10 22.91
C ASN A 184 -9.34 -12.40 22.14
N PHE A 185 -8.67 -13.48 22.59
CA PHE A 185 -9.01 -14.88 22.27
C PHE A 185 -9.10 -15.70 23.57
N ASP A 186 -9.89 -15.18 24.51
CA ASP A 186 -10.06 -15.74 25.84
C ASP A 186 -10.89 -17.03 25.84
N ARG A 187 -11.08 -17.59 27.04
CA ARG A 187 -11.71 -18.89 27.25
C ARG A 187 -13.03 -19.07 26.48
N GLU A 188 -13.94 -18.10 26.49
CA GLU A 188 -15.23 -18.22 25.80
C GLU A 188 -15.04 -18.41 24.29
N ASN A 189 -14.15 -17.61 23.69
CA ASN A 189 -13.81 -17.72 22.28
C ASN A 189 -13.15 -19.08 21.97
N ARG A 190 -12.20 -19.52 22.80
CA ARG A 190 -11.54 -20.84 22.61
C ARG A 190 -12.49 -22.01 22.77
N GLU A 191 -13.42 -21.96 23.72
CA GLU A 191 -14.44 -23.00 23.89
C GLU A 191 -15.45 -23.00 22.72
N ALA A 192 -15.68 -21.87 22.03
CA ALA A 192 -16.40 -21.85 20.76
C ALA A 192 -15.64 -22.58 19.64
N PHE A 193 -14.33 -22.35 19.53
CA PHE A 193 -13.46 -23.09 18.61
C PHE A 193 -13.43 -24.59 18.91
N TYR A 194 -13.28 -24.97 20.19
CA TYR A 194 -13.27 -26.38 20.59
C TYR A 194 -14.58 -27.08 20.25
N ARG A 195 -15.74 -26.41 20.37
CA ARG A 195 -17.02 -26.98 19.90
C ARG A 195 -17.01 -27.31 18.41
N MET A 196 -16.39 -26.48 17.57
CA MET A 196 -16.22 -26.78 16.16
C MET A 196 -15.35 -28.02 15.93
N LEU A 197 -14.23 -28.13 16.65
CA LEU A 197 -13.37 -29.32 16.57
C LEU A 197 -14.14 -30.58 16.98
N GLY A 198 -14.92 -30.51 18.06
CA GLY A 198 -15.79 -31.60 18.50
C GLY A 198 -16.75 -32.07 17.41
N ASP A 199 -17.52 -31.13 16.86
CA ASP A 199 -18.59 -31.40 15.90
C ASP A 199 -18.10 -31.88 14.54
N PHE A 200 -16.87 -31.57 14.14
CA PHE A 200 -16.36 -31.86 12.79
C PHE A 200 -15.21 -32.86 12.75
N PHE A 201 -14.36 -32.92 13.78
CA PHE A 201 -13.17 -33.79 13.80
C PHE A 201 -13.23 -34.91 14.85
N CYS A 202 -14.15 -34.82 15.81
CA CYS A 202 -14.29 -35.77 16.91
C CYS A 202 -15.70 -36.35 17.03
N THR A 203 -16.45 -36.46 15.92
CA THR A 203 -17.87 -36.89 15.92
C THR A 203 -18.12 -38.26 16.56
N ASP A 204 -17.13 -39.15 16.52
CA ASP A 204 -17.23 -40.51 17.07
C ASP A 204 -16.70 -40.61 18.51
N ASP A 205 -16.08 -39.55 19.04
CA ASP A 205 -15.52 -39.53 20.40
C ASP A 205 -16.53 -38.97 21.40
N LYS A 206 -17.28 -39.87 22.03
CA LYS A 206 -18.25 -39.53 23.09
C LYS A 206 -17.62 -38.94 24.35
N SER A 207 -16.30 -39.05 24.52
CA SER A 207 -15.57 -38.48 25.66
C SER A 207 -15.08 -37.06 25.39
N TYR A 208 -15.21 -36.56 24.16
CA TYR A 208 -14.81 -35.21 23.79
C TYR A 208 -15.57 -34.17 24.61
N SER A 209 -14.83 -33.24 25.22
CA SER A 209 -15.37 -32.09 25.95
C SER A 209 -14.87 -30.80 25.32
N SER A 210 -15.76 -29.86 25.04
CA SER A 210 -15.37 -28.55 24.51
C SER A 210 -14.98 -27.53 25.58
N PHE A 211 -15.00 -27.89 26.86
CA PHE A 211 -14.61 -27.00 27.96
C PHE A 211 -13.11 -26.93 28.11
N GLU A 212 -12.56 -25.75 28.40
CA GLU A 212 -11.13 -25.52 28.62
C GLU A 212 -10.55 -26.49 29.66
N ILE A 213 -9.33 -26.95 29.39
CA ILE A 213 -8.59 -27.84 30.30
C ILE A 213 -7.51 -27.04 31.03
N PRO A 214 -7.13 -27.41 32.28
CA PRO A 214 -5.97 -26.83 32.93
C PRO A 214 -4.71 -27.09 32.10
N SER A 215 -3.91 -26.05 31.86
CA SER A 215 -2.66 -26.11 31.08
C SER A 215 -1.59 -25.15 31.59
N GLU A 216 -1.86 -24.43 32.68
CA GLU A 216 -1.00 -23.38 33.22
C GLU A 216 0.37 -23.93 33.64
N MET A 217 0.41 -25.18 34.08
CA MET A 217 1.63 -25.89 34.47
C MET A 217 2.44 -26.40 33.27
N GLU A 218 1.89 -26.35 32.05
CA GLU A 218 2.56 -26.76 30.81
C GLU A 218 3.16 -25.57 30.04
N LEU A 219 2.91 -24.35 30.52
CA LEU A 219 3.40 -23.13 29.87
C LEU A 219 4.92 -23.03 30.02
N LYS A 220 5.60 -22.90 28.88
CA LYS A 220 7.03 -22.61 28.81
C LYS A 220 7.27 -21.11 28.73
N THR A 221 8.40 -20.64 29.24
CA THR A 221 8.83 -19.26 29.09
C THR A 221 9.27 -18.99 27.64
N LYS A 222 9.36 -17.72 27.28
CA LYS A 222 9.85 -17.29 25.96
C LYS A 222 11.23 -17.87 25.66
N GLU A 223 12.11 -17.90 26.66
CA GLU A 223 13.48 -18.38 26.54
C GLU A 223 13.54 -19.89 26.31
N GLU A 224 12.63 -20.65 26.92
CA GLU A 224 12.54 -22.11 26.77
C GLU A 224 12.04 -22.56 25.39
N VAL A 225 11.35 -21.67 24.67
CA VAL A 225 10.82 -21.95 23.32
C VAL A 225 11.52 -21.14 22.22
N ALA A 226 12.52 -20.33 22.58
CA ALA A 226 13.28 -19.54 21.62
C ALA A 226 14.15 -20.46 20.74
N ILE A 227 14.07 -20.27 19.43
CA ILE A 227 14.85 -21.02 18.45
C ILE A 227 15.85 -20.08 17.80
N GLU A 228 17.14 -20.40 17.76
CA GLU A 228 18.12 -19.55 17.08
C GLU A 228 17.77 -19.44 15.58
N LEU A 229 17.66 -18.20 15.09
CA LEU A 229 17.43 -17.94 13.67
C LEU A 229 18.76 -18.09 12.91
N PRO A 230 18.76 -18.64 11.68
CA PRO A 230 19.96 -18.67 10.85
C PRO A 230 20.57 -17.27 10.69
N ALA A 231 21.91 -17.18 10.69
CA ALA A 231 22.62 -15.90 10.57
C ALA A 231 22.23 -15.13 9.30
N GLU A 232 22.02 -15.85 8.19
CA GLU A 232 21.65 -15.30 6.87
C GLU A 232 20.14 -15.40 6.62
N ASN A 233 19.30 -15.28 7.65
CA ASN A 233 17.85 -15.35 7.46
C ASN A 233 17.35 -14.13 6.67
N ALA A 234 16.82 -14.38 5.47
CA ALA A 234 16.36 -13.34 4.57
C ALA A 234 15.18 -12.55 5.17
N ASN A 235 15.20 -11.24 4.97
CA ASN A 235 14.13 -10.32 5.35
C ASN A 235 13.60 -9.56 4.12
N PHE A 236 12.61 -8.68 4.29
CA PHE A 236 12.00 -7.99 3.15
C PHE A 236 13.01 -7.17 2.34
N GLN A 237 13.97 -6.53 3.01
CA GLN A 237 14.98 -5.72 2.35
C GLN A 237 15.97 -6.58 1.58
N THR A 238 16.51 -7.64 2.18
CA THR A 238 17.48 -8.50 1.49
C THR A 238 16.85 -9.19 0.28
N LEU A 239 15.60 -9.63 0.40
CA LEU A 239 14.83 -10.16 -0.73
C LEU A 239 14.61 -9.10 -1.81
N ALA A 240 14.27 -7.87 -1.44
CA ALA A 240 14.08 -6.78 -2.40
C ALA A 240 15.38 -6.39 -3.10
N MET A 241 16.52 -6.41 -2.39
CA MET A 241 17.85 -6.18 -2.95
C MET A 241 18.24 -7.27 -3.94
N GLU A 242 17.92 -8.54 -3.66
CA GLU A 242 18.16 -9.63 -4.60
C GLU A 242 17.30 -9.47 -5.86
N LEU A 243 16.00 -9.21 -5.69
CA LEU A 243 15.08 -8.98 -6.80
C LEU A 243 15.44 -7.77 -7.66
N SER A 244 16.05 -6.72 -7.09
CA SER A 244 16.35 -5.48 -7.79
C SER A 244 17.60 -5.54 -8.67
N GLN A 245 18.46 -6.57 -8.54
CA GLN A 245 19.75 -6.64 -9.23
C GLN A 245 19.60 -6.50 -10.75
N ASP A 246 18.70 -7.28 -11.34
CA ASP A 246 18.46 -7.33 -12.78
C ASP A 246 17.36 -6.38 -13.27
N LEU A 247 16.91 -5.45 -12.43
CA LEU A 247 15.88 -4.45 -12.78
C LEU A 247 16.52 -3.13 -13.25
N PRO A 248 15.86 -2.39 -14.17
CA PRO A 248 14.55 -2.66 -14.78
C PRO A 248 14.63 -3.65 -15.97
N ARG A 249 13.52 -4.35 -16.26
CA ARG A 249 13.37 -5.28 -17.40
C ARG A 249 12.97 -4.58 -18.72
N THR A 250 12.80 -3.26 -18.69
CA THR A 250 12.51 -2.50 -19.91
C THR A 250 13.72 -2.48 -20.84
N PRO A 251 13.52 -2.62 -22.16
CA PRO A 251 14.62 -2.57 -23.13
C PRO A 251 15.48 -1.32 -22.96
N GLU A 252 16.79 -1.47 -23.20
CA GLU A 252 17.73 -0.35 -23.20
C GLU A 252 17.23 0.80 -24.09
N VAL A 253 17.52 2.03 -23.68
CA VAL A 253 17.12 3.24 -24.41
C VAL A 253 17.91 3.28 -25.73
N PRO A 254 17.25 3.22 -26.90
CA PRO A 254 17.97 3.22 -28.18
C PRO A 254 18.65 4.56 -28.44
N SER A 255 19.83 4.51 -29.06
CA SER A 255 20.56 5.71 -29.52
C SER A 255 20.09 6.22 -30.89
N ASP A 256 19.54 5.34 -31.73
CA ASP A 256 18.94 5.71 -33.01
C ASP A 256 17.61 6.46 -32.81
N ALA A 257 17.41 7.57 -33.52
CA ALA A 257 16.25 8.43 -33.33
C ALA A 257 14.92 7.76 -33.70
N THR A 258 14.91 6.89 -34.72
CA THR A 258 13.69 6.18 -35.15
C THR A 258 13.33 5.11 -34.13
N ALA A 259 14.31 4.28 -33.74
CA ALA A 259 14.15 3.26 -32.71
C ALA A 259 13.75 3.89 -31.38
N PHE A 260 14.34 5.03 -31.01
CA PHE A 260 13.98 5.80 -29.82
C PHE A 260 12.54 6.29 -29.87
N GLY A 261 12.06 6.77 -31.03
CA GLY A 261 10.66 7.17 -31.21
C GLY A 261 9.68 6.04 -30.92
N VAL A 262 9.94 4.85 -31.46
CA VAL A 262 9.14 3.64 -31.23
C VAL A 262 9.23 3.20 -29.76
N TRP A 263 10.44 3.14 -29.20
CA TRP A 263 10.68 2.81 -27.80
C TRP A 263 9.91 3.77 -26.88
N ARG A 264 9.98 5.08 -27.12
CA ARG A 264 9.32 6.09 -26.29
C ARG A 264 7.80 5.97 -26.36
N GLN A 265 7.23 5.70 -27.54
CA GLN A 265 5.78 5.53 -27.68
C GLN A 265 5.30 4.30 -26.90
N ALA A 266 5.96 3.16 -27.07
CA ALA A 266 5.63 1.91 -26.37
C ALA A 266 5.77 2.07 -24.84
N ASN A 267 6.88 2.65 -24.40
CA ASN A 267 7.16 2.82 -22.98
C ASN A 267 6.30 3.90 -22.31
N ARG A 268 5.82 4.91 -23.02
CA ARG A 268 4.77 5.80 -22.49
C ARG A 268 3.46 5.05 -22.26
N ALA A 269 3.07 4.16 -23.18
CA ALA A 269 1.89 3.32 -22.98
C ALA A 269 2.07 2.39 -21.77
N LYS A 270 3.25 1.75 -21.64
CA LYS A 270 3.57 0.91 -20.49
C LYS A 270 3.60 1.69 -19.18
N LEU A 271 4.20 2.88 -19.15
CA LEU A 271 4.22 3.74 -17.97
C LEU A 271 2.78 4.09 -17.54
N ARG A 272 1.88 4.44 -18.47
CA ARG A 272 0.47 4.70 -18.15
C ARG A 272 -0.21 3.49 -17.50
N GLU A 273 0.09 2.29 -17.96
CA GLU A 273 -0.44 1.05 -17.40
C GLU A 273 0.09 0.82 -15.98
N VAL A 274 1.41 0.89 -15.78
CA VAL A 274 2.10 0.63 -14.50
C VAL A 274 1.65 1.60 -13.42
N VAL A 275 1.67 2.90 -13.72
CA VAL A 275 1.24 3.92 -12.75
C VAL A 275 -0.28 4.10 -12.72
N ARG A 276 -1.06 3.35 -13.51
CA ARG A 276 -2.53 3.51 -13.60
C ARG A 276 -2.93 4.97 -13.85
N ALA A 277 -2.26 5.61 -14.81
CA ALA A 277 -2.41 7.03 -15.11
C ALA A 277 -3.86 7.39 -15.44
N LYS A 278 -4.26 8.59 -15.02
CA LYS A 278 -5.62 9.11 -15.13
C LYS A 278 -5.65 10.31 -16.07
N GLN A 279 -6.82 10.56 -16.66
CA GLN A 279 -7.07 11.77 -17.44
C GLN A 279 -8.05 12.64 -16.65
N TYR A 280 -7.56 13.76 -16.14
CA TYR A 280 -8.36 14.71 -15.39
C TYR A 280 -8.57 16.02 -16.16
N ALA A 281 -9.76 16.59 -15.98
CA ALA A 281 -10.05 17.99 -16.23
C ALA A 281 -9.80 18.79 -14.93
N VAL A 282 -9.51 20.09 -15.07
CA VAL A 282 -9.30 20.98 -13.92
C VAL A 282 -10.25 22.16 -14.00
N GLN A 283 -10.89 22.46 -12.88
CA GLN A 283 -11.62 23.72 -12.66
C GLN A 283 -10.96 24.45 -11.49
N GLY A 284 -10.57 25.70 -11.71
CA GLY A 284 -9.99 26.53 -10.67
C GLY A 284 -11.01 27.50 -10.09
N GLU A 285 -11.11 27.51 -8.77
CA GLU A 285 -11.86 28.50 -8.00
C GLU A 285 -10.85 29.39 -7.27
N THR A 286 -10.94 30.71 -7.49
CA THR A 286 -10.14 31.67 -6.74
C THR A 286 -10.66 31.76 -5.32
N VAL A 287 -9.81 31.45 -4.34
CA VAL A 287 -10.14 31.58 -2.91
C VAL A 287 -9.81 32.99 -2.43
N HIS A 288 -8.63 33.49 -2.80
CA HIS A 288 -8.14 34.81 -2.44
C HIS A 288 -7.14 35.29 -3.51
N SER A 289 -7.02 36.60 -3.67
CA SER A 289 -5.96 37.20 -4.47
C SER A 289 -5.50 38.50 -3.83
N GLU A 290 -4.19 38.71 -3.83
CA GLU A 290 -3.54 39.92 -3.35
C GLU A 290 -2.46 40.38 -4.33
N GLU A 291 -2.08 41.64 -4.25
CA GLU A 291 -0.99 42.21 -5.04
C GLU A 291 -0.02 42.93 -4.11
N ASN A 292 1.26 42.61 -4.24
CA ASN A 292 2.34 43.25 -3.48
C ASN A 292 3.59 43.40 -4.36
N ASP A 293 4.18 44.59 -4.39
CA ASP A 293 5.37 44.92 -5.20
C ASP A 293 5.28 44.45 -6.67
N GLY A 294 4.10 44.66 -7.27
CA GLY A 294 3.79 44.26 -8.65
C GLY A 294 3.73 42.76 -8.90
N VAL A 295 3.69 41.94 -7.84
CA VAL A 295 3.43 40.50 -7.88
C VAL A 295 1.99 40.27 -7.44
N THR A 296 1.18 39.72 -8.34
CA THR A 296 -0.14 39.20 -7.98
C THR A 296 0.03 37.77 -7.47
N ALA A 297 -0.41 37.52 -6.24
CA ALA A 297 -0.54 36.19 -5.66
C ALA A 297 -2.01 35.78 -5.65
N THR A 298 -2.34 34.68 -6.32
CA THR A 298 -3.70 34.14 -6.36
C THR A 298 -3.73 32.74 -5.76
N CYS A 299 -4.49 32.57 -4.69
CA CYS A 299 -4.74 31.30 -4.03
C CYS A 299 -5.90 30.57 -4.73
N TRP A 300 -5.63 29.37 -5.21
CA TRP A 300 -6.55 28.54 -5.97
C TRP A 300 -6.97 27.31 -5.18
N ARG A 301 -8.26 27.00 -5.28
CA ARG A 301 -8.79 25.66 -5.07
C ARG A 301 -8.96 25.01 -6.46
N LEU A 302 -8.13 24.03 -6.78
CA LEU A 302 -8.17 23.33 -8.06
C LEU A 302 -8.94 22.02 -7.89
N LYS A 303 -10.15 21.95 -8.45
CA LYS A 303 -10.91 20.69 -8.58
C LYS A 303 -10.31 19.90 -9.74
N VAL A 304 -9.78 18.71 -9.47
CA VAL A 304 -9.07 17.86 -10.45
C VAL A 304 -9.82 16.55 -10.61
N GLY A 305 -10.52 16.39 -11.74
CA GLY A 305 -11.54 15.36 -11.90
C GLY A 305 -12.66 15.51 -10.88
N ASP A 306 -13.35 14.41 -10.57
CA ASP A 306 -14.52 14.43 -9.69
C ASP A 306 -14.17 14.21 -8.21
N ALA A 307 -13.04 13.58 -7.94
CA ALA A 307 -12.67 13.11 -6.60
C ALA A 307 -11.68 14.03 -5.88
N TRP A 308 -10.87 14.81 -6.61
CA TRP A 308 -9.73 15.51 -6.02
C TRP A 308 -9.94 17.02 -6.00
N THR A 309 -9.49 17.63 -4.91
CA THR A 309 -9.29 19.08 -4.81
C THR A 309 -7.91 19.31 -4.23
N VAL A 310 -7.09 20.10 -4.93
CA VAL A 310 -5.73 20.42 -4.49
C VAL A 310 -5.55 21.94 -4.38
N PRO A 311 -4.81 22.43 -3.37
CA PRO A 311 -4.52 23.84 -3.25
C PRO A 311 -3.31 24.22 -4.12
N ALA A 312 -3.36 25.43 -4.65
CA ALA A 312 -2.23 26.03 -5.36
C ALA A 312 -2.14 27.53 -5.09
N VAL A 313 -0.93 28.07 -5.18
CA VAL A 313 -0.71 29.53 -5.23
C VAL A 313 -0.01 29.87 -6.53
N GLU A 314 -0.61 30.81 -7.24
CA GLU A 314 -0.11 31.36 -8.47
C GLU A 314 0.53 32.72 -8.21
N LEU A 315 1.75 32.92 -8.68
CA LEU A 315 2.49 34.18 -8.60
C LEU A 315 2.79 34.68 -10.01
N VAL A 316 2.40 35.92 -10.29
CA VAL A 316 2.60 36.57 -11.60
C VAL A 316 3.09 37.99 -11.39
N ARG A 317 4.12 38.39 -12.16
CA ARG A 317 4.58 39.78 -12.26
C ARG A 317 4.57 40.20 -13.73
N GLY A 318 3.80 41.23 -14.07
CA GLY A 318 3.69 41.73 -15.43
C GLY A 318 3.32 40.64 -16.44
N GLU A 319 3.94 40.69 -17.62
CA GLU A 319 3.79 39.67 -18.67
C GLU A 319 4.88 38.58 -18.51
N PRO A 320 4.52 37.35 -18.09
CA PRO A 320 5.50 36.30 -17.81
C PRO A 320 6.07 35.69 -19.10
N LYS A 321 7.39 35.51 -19.12
CA LYS A 321 8.14 34.93 -20.25
C LYS A 321 7.95 33.41 -20.37
N GLY A 322 7.52 32.77 -19.29
CA GLY A 322 7.33 31.32 -19.21
C GLY A 322 6.56 30.93 -17.94
N THR A 323 6.21 29.65 -17.82
CA THR A 323 5.47 29.11 -16.67
C THR A 323 6.27 28.00 -15.99
N VAL A 324 6.33 28.05 -14.66
CA VAL A 324 6.86 26.99 -13.80
C VAL A 324 5.76 26.48 -12.90
N ILE A 325 5.56 25.16 -12.85
CA ILE A 325 4.75 24.51 -11.82
C ILE A 325 5.71 23.93 -10.80
N HIS A 326 5.62 24.34 -9.54
CA HIS A 326 6.56 23.94 -8.49
C HIS A 326 5.88 23.01 -7.48
N VAL A 327 6.47 21.84 -7.26
CA VAL A 327 6.08 20.87 -6.23
C VAL A 327 7.26 20.54 -5.31
N ALA A 328 6.99 20.18 -4.06
CA ALA A 328 8.03 19.81 -3.12
C ALA A 328 7.56 18.79 -2.08
N ASP A 329 8.48 17.97 -1.60
CA ASP A 329 8.19 16.94 -0.58
C ASP A 329 7.69 17.56 0.73
N ALA A 330 8.21 18.74 1.07
CA ALA A 330 7.81 19.53 2.23
C ALA A 330 6.61 20.47 1.96
N GLY A 331 5.95 20.32 0.80
CA GLY A 331 4.79 21.11 0.39
C GLY A 331 5.14 22.50 -0.18
N ARG A 332 4.15 23.16 -0.79
CA ARG A 332 4.29 24.41 -1.53
C ARG A 332 4.83 25.57 -0.71
N ALA A 333 4.59 25.58 0.61
CA ALA A 333 5.13 26.61 1.50
C ALA A 333 6.68 26.57 1.56
N SER A 334 7.28 25.39 1.42
CA SER A 334 8.74 25.20 1.47
C SER A 334 9.48 25.79 0.25
N VAL A 335 8.76 26.17 -0.81
CA VAL A 335 9.35 26.69 -2.05
C VAL A 335 9.14 28.19 -2.25
N ALA A 336 8.65 28.91 -1.22
CA ALA A 336 8.34 30.33 -1.32
C ALA A 336 9.53 31.18 -1.81
N ASP A 337 10.73 30.96 -1.26
CA ASP A 337 11.93 31.71 -1.65
C ASP A 337 12.33 31.48 -3.11
N GLU A 338 12.29 30.22 -3.55
CA GLU A 338 12.62 29.86 -4.92
C GLU A 338 11.56 30.37 -5.90
N ALA A 339 10.29 30.31 -5.52
CA ALA A 339 9.20 30.88 -6.29
C ALA A 339 9.39 32.41 -6.46
N GLY A 340 9.80 33.11 -5.40
CA GLY A 340 10.15 34.53 -5.46
C GLY A 340 11.27 34.84 -6.46
N LYS A 341 12.34 34.03 -6.49
CA LYS A 341 13.43 34.17 -7.46
C LYS A 341 12.94 33.96 -8.90
N LEU A 342 12.14 32.92 -9.13
CA LEU A 342 11.59 32.63 -10.45
C LEU A 342 10.65 33.75 -10.95
N VAL A 343 9.85 34.33 -10.07
CA VAL A 343 9.01 35.50 -10.39
C VAL A 343 9.89 36.71 -10.71
N ALA A 344 10.97 36.94 -9.97
CA ALA A 344 11.94 38.01 -10.27
C ALA A 344 12.61 37.82 -11.64
N ASP A 345 12.86 36.57 -12.05
CA ASP A 345 13.38 36.21 -13.38
C ASP A 345 12.33 36.33 -14.51
N GLY A 346 11.09 36.71 -14.18
CA GLY A 346 10.00 36.93 -15.12
C GLY A 346 9.19 35.68 -15.45
N MET A 347 9.20 34.67 -14.58
CA MET A 347 8.38 33.46 -14.73
C MET A 347 7.04 33.62 -13.98
N ARG A 348 5.97 33.06 -14.55
CA ARG A 348 4.76 32.73 -13.81
C ARG A 348 5.02 31.46 -13.01
N VAL A 349 4.75 31.48 -11.72
CA VAL A 349 4.96 30.31 -10.85
C VAL A 349 3.63 29.84 -10.30
N LEU A 350 3.36 28.54 -10.41
CA LEU A 350 2.23 27.88 -9.76
C LEU A 350 2.79 26.84 -8.79
N ALA A 351 2.80 27.15 -7.49
CA ALA A 351 3.20 26.21 -6.45
C ALA A 351 1.99 25.37 -6.04
N VAL A 352 2.09 24.05 -6.10
CA VAL A 352 0.96 23.12 -5.91
C VAL A 352 1.32 22.07 -4.86
N ASP A 353 0.33 21.67 -4.07
CA ASP A 353 0.38 20.49 -3.21
C ASP A 353 -0.49 19.37 -3.83
N PRO A 354 0.09 18.45 -4.62
CA PRO A 354 -0.63 17.27 -5.10
C PRO A 354 -1.17 16.41 -3.95
N PHE A 355 -2.05 15.46 -4.27
CA PHE A 355 -2.52 14.46 -3.32
C PHE A 355 -1.36 13.95 -2.46
N TYR A 356 -1.55 13.96 -1.13
CA TYR A 356 -0.58 13.43 -0.15
C TYR A 356 0.64 14.32 0.17
N PHE A 357 0.66 15.57 -0.30
CA PHE A 357 1.73 16.53 -0.01
C PHE A 357 1.19 17.82 0.59
N GLY A 358 1.99 18.49 1.43
CA GLY A 358 1.67 19.78 2.04
C GLY A 358 0.25 19.84 2.62
N GLU A 359 -0.55 20.78 2.14
CA GLU A 359 -1.94 21.00 2.58
C GLU A 359 -2.93 19.91 2.09
N SER A 360 -2.54 19.10 1.10
CA SER A 360 -3.32 17.94 0.63
C SER A 360 -3.04 16.65 1.42
N LYS A 361 -2.26 16.74 2.50
CA LYS A 361 -1.97 15.60 3.38
C LYS A 361 -3.19 15.26 4.24
N ILE A 362 -3.47 13.97 4.39
CA ILE A 362 -4.53 13.50 5.29
C ILE A 362 -4.03 13.66 6.74
N ALA A 363 -4.87 14.21 7.62
CA ALA A 363 -4.43 14.62 8.95
C ALA A 363 -4.01 13.44 9.86
N GLN A 364 -4.61 12.26 9.68
CA GLN A 364 -4.37 11.09 10.50
C GLN A 364 -4.30 9.82 9.64
N LYS A 365 -3.36 8.93 9.96
CA LYS A 365 -3.20 7.62 9.31
C LYS A 365 -3.16 7.72 7.78
N ASP A 366 -2.49 8.75 7.29
CA ASP A 366 -2.47 9.13 5.88
C ASP A 366 -2.00 7.99 4.98
N TYR A 367 -0.90 7.32 5.34
CA TYR A 367 -0.34 6.24 4.51
C TYR A 367 -1.29 5.05 4.36
N LEU A 368 -2.16 4.80 5.33
CA LEU A 368 -3.15 3.72 5.26
C LEU A 368 -4.19 3.98 4.15
N PHE A 369 -4.51 5.24 3.88
CA PHE A 369 -5.36 5.59 2.73
C PHE A 369 -4.63 5.40 1.40
N ALA A 370 -3.31 5.63 1.36
CA ALA A 370 -2.51 5.33 0.18
C ALA A 370 -2.41 3.81 -0.09
N LEU A 371 -2.32 2.98 0.96
CA LEU A 371 -2.44 1.52 0.86
C LEU A 371 -3.80 1.09 0.33
N LEU A 372 -4.88 1.64 0.89
CA LEU A 372 -6.25 1.32 0.46
C LEU A 372 -6.49 1.70 -1.00
N LEU A 373 -5.91 2.83 -1.43
CA LEU A 373 -5.91 3.25 -2.83
C LEU A 373 -5.17 2.25 -3.73
N ALA A 374 -4.03 1.73 -3.28
CA ALA A 374 -3.31 0.67 -3.98
C ALA A 374 -4.11 -0.64 -4.04
N THR A 375 -4.80 -0.99 -2.95
CA THR A 375 -5.64 -2.19 -2.84
C THR A 375 -6.75 -2.20 -3.90
N VAL A 376 -7.41 -1.05 -4.13
CA VAL A 376 -8.51 -0.93 -5.11
C VAL A 376 -8.05 -0.80 -6.56
N GLY A 377 -6.76 -0.93 -6.84
CA GLY A 377 -6.22 -0.94 -8.19
C GLY A 377 -5.63 0.37 -8.68
N ASP A 378 -5.63 1.42 -7.85
CA ASP A 378 -5.05 2.71 -8.19
C ASP A 378 -3.59 2.83 -7.72
N ARG A 379 -2.90 3.91 -8.10
CA ARG A 379 -1.52 4.18 -7.67
C ARG A 379 -1.39 5.64 -7.26
N ALA A 380 -0.87 5.89 -6.06
CA ALA A 380 -0.64 7.26 -5.57
C ALA A 380 0.23 8.06 -6.55
N LEU A 381 1.32 7.47 -7.04
CA LEU A 381 2.22 8.07 -8.04
C LEU A 381 1.48 8.46 -9.33
N GLY A 382 0.61 7.57 -9.81
CA GLY A 382 -0.22 7.81 -10.99
C GLY A 382 -1.16 8.98 -10.82
N ILE A 383 -1.84 9.05 -9.68
CA ILE A 383 -2.78 10.13 -9.36
C ILE A 383 -2.03 11.46 -9.30
N GLN A 384 -0.93 11.52 -8.55
CA GLN A 384 -0.12 12.74 -8.40
C GLN A 384 0.45 13.20 -9.74
N ALA A 385 1.02 12.30 -10.53
CA ALA A 385 1.54 12.63 -11.86
C ALA A 385 0.42 13.10 -12.82
N SER A 386 -0.76 12.48 -12.75
CA SER A 386 -1.92 12.86 -13.55
C SER A 386 -2.52 14.20 -13.13
N GLN A 387 -2.48 14.52 -11.82
CA GLN A 387 -2.84 15.85 -11.31
C GLN A 387 -1.92 16.91 -11.89
N LEU A 388 -0.60 16.71 -11.86
CA LEU A 388 0.36 17.65 -12.44
C LEU A 388 0.19 17.82 -13.95
N ALA A 389 -0.02 16.73 -14.69
CA ALA A 389 -0.31 16.80 -16.12
C ALA A 389 -1.58 17.61 -16.42
N ALA A 390 -2.65 17.39 -15.64
CA ALA A 390 -3.92 18.10 -15.81
C ALA A 390 -3.80 19.58 -15.46
N ILE A 391 -3.08 19.91 -14.38
CA ILE A 391 -2.80 21.28 -13.97
C ILE A 391 -1.97 21.98 -15.04
N ALA A 392 -0.94 21.34 -15.61
CA ALA A 392 -0.16 21.90 -16.71
C ALA A 392 -1.05 22.27 -17.92
N ARG A 393 -1.95 21.38 -18.34
CA ARG A 393 -2.91 21.67 -19.42
C ARG A 393 -3.81 22.86 -19.09
N TRP A 394 -4.31 22.92 -17.87
CA TRP A 394 -5.18 24.00 -17.42
C TRP A 394 -4.46 25.35 -17.30
N THR A 395 -3.21 25.34 -16.81
CA THR A 395 -2.38 26.54 -16.73
C THR A 395 -2.04 27.06 -18.13
N GLN A 396 -1.76 26.15 -19.08
CA GLN A 396 -1.53 26.46 -20.49
C GLN A 396 -2.79 27.06 -21.15
N SER A 397 -3.98 26.51 -20.91
CA SER A 397 -5.22 27.05 -21.52
C SER A 397 -5.57 28.46 -21.05
N ARG A 398 -5.01 28.90 -19.92
CA ARG A 398 -5.24 30.23 -19.33
C ARG A 398 -4.23 31.31 -19.74
N GLY A 399 -3.17 30.97 -20.48
CA GLY A 399 -2.07 31.92 -20.73
C GLY A 399 -1.39 31.71 -22.07
N LYS A 400 -0.57 32.69 -22.48
CA LYS A 400 0.19 32.64 -23.74
C LYS A 400 1.62 32.11 -23.57
N SER A 401 2.03 31.75 -22.35
CA SER A 401 3.43 31.46 -21.98
C SER A 401 3.96 30.07 -22.40
N GLY A 402 3.29 29.38 -23.33
CA GLY A 402 3.75 28.11 -23.88
C GLY A 402 3.64 26.91 -22.92
N LEU A 403 4.56 25.96 -23.07
CA LEU A 403 4.62 24.74 -22.24
C LEU A 403 5.19 25.07 -20.84
N ALA A 404 4.61 24.47 -19.80
CA ALA A 404 5.09 24.64 -18.43
C ALA A 404 6.35 23.80 -18.16
N THR A 405 7.29 24.33 -17.38
CA THR A 405 8.37 23.53 -16.78
C THR A 405 7.93 23.05 -15.39
N ILE A 406 8.07 21.77 -15.07
CA ILE A 406 7.85 21.30 -13.70
C ILE A 406 9.16 21.44 -12.91
N ALA A 407 9.16 22.23 -11.84
CA ALA A 407 10.22 22.26 -10.85
C ALA A 407 9.82 21.38 -9.67
N ALA A 408 10.71 20.47 -9.26
CA ALA A 408 10.44 19.56 -8.15
C ALA A 408 11.60 19.58 -7.14
N THR A 409 11.25 19.66 -5.84
CA THR A 409 12.21 19.62 -4.73
C THR A 409 11.97 18.39 -3.87
N GLY A 410 12.97 17.52 -3.79
CA GLY A 410 12.93 16.27 -3.02
C GLY A 410 12.74 15.03 -3.89
N PRO A 411 13.15 13.86 -3.39
CA PRO A 411 13.17 12.61 -4.16
C PRO A 411 11.77 12.16 -4.59
N ARG A 412 10.75 12.40 -3.76
CA ARG A 412 9.38 11.94 -4.01
C ARG A 412 8.73 12.76 -5.12
N SER A 413 8.72 14.08 -4.96
CA SER A 413 8.20 15.05 -5.93
C SER A 413 8.95 15.01 -7.26
N SER A 414 10.27 14.75 -7.24
CA SER A 414 11.06 14.60 -8.46
C SER A 414 10.62 13.39 -9.29
N THR A 415 10.33 12.27 -8.63
CA THR A 415 9.80 11.07 -9.27
C THR A 415 8.42 11.33 -9.87
N ILE A 416 7.53 12.01 -9.13
CA ILE A 416 6.20 12.43 -9.62
C ILE A 416 6.34 13.32 -10.87
N ALA A 417 7.25 14.30 -10.84
CA ALA A 417 7.48 15.22 -11.96
C ALA A 417 8.01 14.51 -13.21
N LEU A 418 8.92 13.54 -13.05
CA LEU A 418 9.42 12.71 -14.15
C LEU A 418 8.29 11.90 -14.80
N VAL A 419 7.45 11.24 -13.99
CA VAL A 419 6.30 10.48 -14.50
C VAL A 419 5.31 11.41 -15.21
N ALA A 420 4.96 12.55 -14.63
CA ALA A 420 4.05 13.52 -15.24
C ALA A 420 4.58 14.01 -16.60
N ALA A 421 5.84 14.43 -16.65
CA ALA A 421 6.47 14.90 -17.89
C ALA A 421 6.66 13.78 -18.91
N GLY A 422 6.95 12.55 -18.48
CA GLY A 422 7.04 11.39 -19.36
C GLY A 422 5.71 11.08 -20.04
N LEU A 423 4.58 11.32 -19.37
CA LEU A 423 3.23 11.01 -19.84
C LEU A 423 2.52 12.15 -20.60
N GLU A 424 2.85 13.41 -20.31
CA GLU A 424 2.22 14.61 -20.89
C GLU A 424 3.26 15.43 -21.66
N ASP A 425 3.16 15.45 -22.99
CA ASP A 425 4.10 16.12 -23.89
C ASP A 425 3.54 17.34 -24.63
N ARG A 426 2.27 17.67 -24.41
CA ARG A 426 1.59 18.81 -25.05
C ARG A 426 1.46 20.02 -24.14
N ALA A 427 1.57 19.84 -22.82
CA ALA A 427 1.52 20.92 -21.84
C ALA A 427 2.77 21.06 -20.97
N ILE A 428 3.59 20.00 -20.85
CA ILE A 428 4.84 20.04 -20.07
C ILE A 428 6.03 20.12 -21.03
N GLY A 429 6.84 21.16 -20.87
CA GLY A 429 7.98 21.48 -21.73
C GLY A 429 9.33 20.99 -21.23
N GLY A 430 9.41 20.50 -19.99
CA GLY A 430 10.63 19.99 -19.37
C GLY A 430 10.51 19.93 -17.84
N VAL A 431 11.56 19.43 -17.19
CA VAL A 431 11.60 19.31 -15.71
C VAL A 431 12.95 19.75 -15.12
N ARG A 432 12.90 20.32 -13.92
CA ARG A 432 14.06 20.64 -13.07
C ARG A 432 13.89 19.95 -11.72
N LEU A 433 14.85 19.12 -11.35
CA LEU A 433 14.72 18.20 -10.23
C LEU A 433 15.86 18.47 -9.24
N ARG A 434 15.53 18.90 -8.02
CA ARG A 434 16.50 19.14 -6.95
C ARG A 434 16.38 18.06 -5.89
N GLY A 435 17.46 17.32 -5.65
CA GLY A 435 17.44 16.19 -4.71
C GLY A 435 16.66 14.98 -5.23
N SER A 436 16.63 14.78 -6.55
CA SER A 436 16.09 13.56 -7.17
C SER A 436 16.88 12.32 -6.76
N LEU A 437 16.23 11.16 -6.73
CA LEU A 437 16.91 9.88 -6.79
C LEU A 437 17.67 9.78 -8.13
N GLY A 438 18.82 9.11 -8.12
CA GLY A 438 19.54 8.68 -9.31
C GLY A 438 19.06 7.30 -9.79
N SER A 439 18.57 6.48 -8.87
CA SER A 439 17.90 5.20 -9.14
C SER A 439 16.80 4.94 -8.10
N LEU A 440 15.71 4.28 -8.49
CA LEU A 440 14.69 3.75 -7.59
C LEU A 440 15.26 2.65 -6.67
N LYS A 441 16.40 2.01 -7.03
CA LYS A 441 17.10 1.08 -6.14
C LYS A 441 17.56 1.75 -4.85
N GLU A 442 17.80 3.07 -4.86
CA GLU A 442 18.14 3.83 -3.65
C GLU A 442 17.05 3.79 -2.58
N VAL A 443 15.77 3.56 -2.96
CA VAL A 443 14.66 3.36 -2.01
C VAL A 443 14.92 2.15 -1.10
N ILE A 444 15.51 1.09 -1.66
CA ILE A 444 15.76 -0.20 -1.00
C ILE A 444 17.16 -0.20 -0.36
N GLU A 445 18.19 0.13 -1.13
CA GLU A 445 19.59 -0.10 -0.75
C GLU A 445 20.14 0.95 0.21
N LYS A 446 19.91 2.23 -0.10
CA LYS A 446 20.53 3.35 0.60
C LYS A 446 19.63 3.94 1.66
N ASN A 447 18.37 4.17 1.31
CA ASN A 447 17.41 4.81 2.18
C ASN A 447 16.69 3.80 3.08
N ASN A 448 16.55 2.55 2.62
CA ASN A 448 15.80 1.49 3.27
C ASN A 448 14.42 1.95 3.75
N TRP A 449 13.71 2.66 2.87
CA TRP A 449 12.42 3.25 3.23
C TRP A 449 11.35 2.17 3.37
N SER A 450 10.43 2.40 4.30
CA SER A 450 9.18 1.67 4.41
C SER A 450 8.03 2.46 3.76
N PHE A 451 6.92 1.78 3.50
CA PHE A 451 5.76 2.37 2.83
C PHE A 451 5.29 3.66 3.48
N GLU A 452 5.26 3.74 4.81
CA GLU A 452 4.80 4.90 5.58
C GLU A 452 5.61 6.17 5.28
N GLN A 453 6.87 6.02 4.86
CA GLN A 453 7.78 7.14 4.60
C GLN A 453 7.60 7.73 3.19
N ALA A 454 7.30 6.88 2.19
CA ALA A 454 7.16 7.30 0.80
C ALA A 454 6.19 6.41 -0.01
N PRO A 455 4.88 6.40 0.30
CA PRO A 455 3.90 5.48 -0.29
C PRO A 455 3.93 5.39 -1.81
N GLU A 456 4.01 6.53 -2.49
CA GLU A 456 3.99 6.61 -3.94
C GLU A 456 5.22 6.00 -4.62
N LEU A 457 6.35 5.90 -3.91
CA LEU A 457 7.56 5.26 -4.45
C LEU A 457 7.45 3.74 -4.49
N PHE A 458 6.49 3.14 -3.78
CA PHE A 458 6.21 1.70 -3.83
C PHE A 458 5.10 1.35 -4.83
N CYS A 459 5.03 2.09 -5.94
CA CYS A 459 4.14 1.76 -7.04
C CYS A 459 4.48 0.36 -7.59
N PHE A 460 3.54 -0.57 -7.50
CA PHE A 460 3.77 -1.97 -7.85
C PHE A 460 4.36 -2.13 -9.26
N GLY A 461 5.50 -2.81 -9.36
CA GLY A 461 6.21 -3.08 -10.61
C GLY A 461 6.85 -1.85 -11.25
N LEU A 462 6.97 -0.72 -10.54
CA LEU A 462 7.59 0.46 -11.10
C LEU A 462 9.07 0.22 -11.41
N LEU A 463 9.87 -0.30 -10.46
CA LEU A 463 11.29 -0.58 -10.70
C LEU A 463 11.46 -1.76 -11.66
N GLU A 464 10.51 -2.70 -11.68
CA GLU A 464 10.50 -3.76 -12.70
C GLU A 464 10.43 -3.17 -14.11
N ALA A 465 9.56 -2.19 -14.31
CA ALA A 465 9.34 -1.58 -15.62
C ALA A 465 10.27 -0.39 -15.91
N PHE A 466 10.67 0.41 -14.93
CA PHE A 466 11.38 1.66 -15.16
C PHE A 466 12.25 2.00 -13.98
N ASP A 467 13.48 2.43 -14.26
CA ASP A 467 14.28 3.18 -13.29
C ASP A 467 14.30 4.67 -13.68
N ILE A 468 14.86 5.53 -12.82
CA ILE A 468 14.97 6.98 -13.03
C ILE A 468 15.56 7.33 -14.42
N PRO A 469 16.62 6.65 -14.93
CA PRO A 469 17.14 6.94 -16.26
C PRO A 469 16.11 6.73 -17.39
N GLN A 470 15.32 5.65 -17.34
CA GLN A 470 14.28 5.40 -18.34
C GLN A 470 13.14 6.41 -18.22
N LEU A 471 12.73 6.78 -16.99
CA LEU A 471 11.72 7.82 -16.77
C LEU A 471 12.18 9.18 -17.34
N ALA A 472 13.45 9.54 -17.13
CA ALA A 472 14.04 10.75 -17.72
C ALA A 472 14.08 10.69 -19.25
N ALA A 473 14.42 9.52 -19.83
CA ALA A 473 14.43 9.33 -21.28
C ALA A 473 13.04 9.54 -21.92
N LEU A 474 11.94 9.21 -21.22
CA LEU A 474 10.58 9.45 -21.74
C LEU A 474 10.22 10.94 -21.89
N VAL A 475 10.94 11.83 -21.19
CA VAL A 475 10.76 13.28 -21.29
C VAL A 475 11.38 13.82 -22.59
N ALA A 476 12.49 13.24 -23.05
CA ALA A 476 13.22 13.69 -24.23
C ALA A 476 12.33 13.84 -25.49
N PRO A 477 12.62 14.80 -26.38
CA PRO A 477 13.79 15.70 -26.40
C PRO A 477 13.65 16.92 -25.48
N ARG A 478 12.58 17.00 -24.68
CA ARG A 478 12.40 18.09 -23.72
C ARG A 478 13.47 18.00 -22.61
N PRO A 479 13.97 19.13 -22.10
CA PRO A 479 15.04 19.15 -21.12
C PRO A 479 14.63 18.51 -19.78
N VAL A 480 15.52 17.70 -19.24
CA VAL A 480 15.53 17.20 -17.86
C VAL A 480 16.80 17.72 -17.21
N LYS A 481 16.68 18.51 -16.13
CA LYS A 481 17.83 19.04 -15.39
C LYS A 481 17.84 18.46 -13.98
N PHE A 482 18.90 17.73 -13.64
CA PHE A 482 19.19 17.30 -12.28
C PHE A 482 20.06 18.37 -11.60
N GLU A 483 19.55 18.98 -10.55
CA GLU A 483 20.23 20.00 -9.76
C GLU A 483 20.73 19.37 -8.44
N THR A 484 22.02 19.53 -8.15
CA THR A 484 22.56 19.24 -6.82
C THR A 484 22.02 20.27 -5.83
N SER A 485 21.54 19.83 -4.67
CA SER A 485 21.25 20.76 -3.57
C SER A 485 22.54 21.51 -3.23
N SER A 486 22.57 22.83 -3.38
CA SER A 486 23.62 23.63 -2.76
C SER A 486 23.56 23.35 -1.26
N ALA A 487 24.61 22.75 -0.71
CA ALA A 487 24.75 22.58 0.72
C ALA A 487 24.42 23.92 1.41
N ALA A 488 23.51 23.87 2.40
CA ALA A 488 23.31 25.00 3.30
C ALA A 488 24.69 25.45 3.81
N GLY A 489 24.99 26.74 3.69
CA GLY A 489 26.28 27.31 4.05
C GLY A 489 26.68 26.88 5.46
N GLY A 490 27.70 26.03 5.54
CA GLY A 490 28.52 25.93 6.74
C GLY A 490 29.24 27.26 6.89
N SER A 491 28.83 28.04 7.88
CA SER A 491 29.67 29.10 8.42
C SER A 491 30.96 28.46 8.95
N GLN A 492 32.07 29.11 8.63
CA GLN A 492 33.44 28.82 9.08
C GLN A 492 33.56 28.64 10.59
#